data_AF-A0A2L0EWR3-F1
#
_entry.id   AF-A0A2L0EWR3-F1
#
_cell.length_a   1.000
_cell.length_b   1.000
_cell.length_c   1.000
_cell.angle_alpha   90.00
_cell.angle_beta   90.00
_cell.angle_gamma   90.00
#
_symmetry.space_group_name_H-M   'P 1'
#
loop_
_entity.id
_entity.type
_entity.pdbx_description
1 polymer ?
#
loop_
_entity_poly.entity_id
_entity_poly.type
_entity_poly.pdbx_seq_one_letter_code
_entity_poly.pdbx_strand_id
1 'polypeptide(L)'
;MKRAPGQVVGFFLLVTSGVTGCSGGDPRAGLPEGAGRDASGTAPFAPETRSLPSYRALRPGADLDRAAALAAALGLTREGFARGAALAPDGAIRYLDRARFQRVPTRKAAPPAPGFRDERGLATARGDDAIDLDALAAARVLPGPDAVARARDALDAARLPVGREVAVGHSLFEVSDLEGREVARAELDTQVNFRETLEGLRLIGPGAKVKVTFDPEGVVTHLLYAFRELERGEDVAIVPPSEAAALCAAALGEGAAPAAEPELVYYAPPLSSDARWILPHYVCSARRRSGEEEVDVRKVIVPAALGAPAAAVSALSTRLRGAAARSEEPRPTAPAPGQGAQGTVGAEWVGRCGGLSHSKANVDGMLARFQASGIGPRFNWGDHRAWEVDFKDPALGGQDVSFADSVDLTFYTGHANGSGFMFCTNMSDGFLHFTDARWGNAELEWMVVAACGPLQDDAGAWRYRWAGAFDGLHLLLGYATESFDDTTEGAAFAGRLLDEASPAPLRQAWATTAIEVQPDDQVIYAVMGVYGPDWTLPNYEDHFWGMGPVGPDLRGAEKLGFWRISGKT
;
A
#
# COMPACT_ATOMS: atom_id res chain seq x y z
N MET A 1 -43.82 -67.45 25.81
CA MET A 1 -45.10 -66.74 25.66
C MET A 1 -44.93 -65.74 24.51
N LYS A 2 -45.43 -66.04 23.30
CA LYS A 2 -46.65 -65.44 22.66
C LYS A 2 -46.62 -63.90 22.72
N ARG A 3 -46.67 -63.08 21.66
CA ARG A 3 -46.93 -63.20 20.20
C ARG A 3 -46.49 -61.85 19.57
N ALA A 4 -45.92 -61.87 18.35
CA ALA A 4 -46.01 -60.77 17.36
C ALA A 4 -47.34 -60.95 16.55
N PRO A 5 -47.76 -60.15 15.52
CA PRO A 5 -47.00 -59.22 14.65
C PRO A 5 -47.76 -57.98 14.08
N GLY A 6 -47.11 -57.24 13.16
CA GLY A 6 -47.74 -56.29 12.23
C GLY A 6 -46.75 -55.64 11.24
N GLN A 7 -46.44 -56.29 10.12
CA GLN A 7 -45.71 -55.79 8.93
C GLN A 7 -46.64 -55.06 7.96
N VAL A 8 -46.09 -54.17 7.09
CA VAL A 8 -46.29 -54.16 5.61
C VAL A 8 -45.06 -53.47 4.93
N VAL A 9 -44.16 -54.21 4.27
CA VAL A 9 -43.88 -54.36 2.81
C VAL A 9 -43.19 -53.18 2.09
N GLY A 10 -42.00 -53.44 1.53
CA GLY A 10 -41.36 -52.68 0.46
C GLY A 10 -40.57 -53.62 -0.46
N PHE A 11 -40.90 -53.58 -1.76
CA PHE A 11 -40.52 -54.52 -2.82
C PHE A 11 -39.04 -54.45 -3.25
N PHE A 12 -38.51 -55.60 -3.69
CA PHE A 12 -37.24 -55.77 -4.39
C PHE A 12 -37.50 -56.03 -5.89
N LEU A 13 -36.70 -55.44 -6.79
CA LEU A 13 -36.40 -56.05 -8.10
C LEU A 13 -35.00 -55.61 -8.59
N LEU A 14 -34.16 -56.60 -8.87
CA LEU A 14 -32.90 -56.54 -9.62
C LEU A 14 -33.15 -56.23 -11.11
N VAL A 15 -32.19 -55.58 -11.80
CA VAL A 15 -31.54 -56.10 -13.03
C VAL A 15 -30.11 -55.56 -13.16
N THR A 16 -29.25 -56.45 -13.65
CA THR A 16 -27.79 -56.51 -13.86
C THR A 16 -27.14 -55.53 -14.84
N SER A 17 -25.82 -55.32 -14.69
CA SER A 17 -24.73 -55.33 -15.71
C SER A 17 -23.46 -54.78 -15.01
N GLY A 18 -22.28 -55.41 -14.98
CA GLY A 18 -21.44 -55.84 -16.10
C GLY A 18 -20.10 -55.12 -15.96
N VAL A 19 -19.02 -55.86 -15.69
CA VAL A 19 -17.67 -55.39 -15.33
C VAL A 19 -16.87 -55.00 -16.58
N THR A 20 -16.21 -53.84 -16.58
CA THR A 20 -14.89 -53.60 -17.20
C THR A 20 -14.25 -52.37 -16.57
N GLY A 21 -12.98 -52.47 -16.18
CA GLY A 21 -12.33 -51.58 -15.23
C GLY A 21 -11.85 -50.23 -15.76
N CYS A 22 -11.55 -49.33 -14.83
CA CYS A 22 -10.78 -48.11 -15.06
C CYS A 22 -9.81 -47.89 -13.88
N SER A 23 -8.54 -47.80 -14.22
CA SER A 23 -7.41 -47.30 -13.45
C SER A 23 -7.55 -45.81 -13.11
N GLY A 24 -6.79 -45.36 -12.11
CA GLY A 24 -6.93 -44.07 -11.42
C GLY A 24 -6.84 -42.80 -12.25
N GLY A 25 -7.45 -41.75 -11.72
CA GLY A 25 -7.41 -40.37 -12.20
C GLY A 25 -8.01 -39.42 -11.15
N ASP A 26 -7.18 -38.49 -10.68
CA ASP A 26 -7.36 -37.49 -9.63
C ASP A 26 -8.50 -36.48 -9.93
N PRO A 27 -9.44 -36.18 -9.00
CA PRO A 27 -10.51 -35.22 -9.24
C PRO A 27 -10.09 -33.79 -8.86
N ARG A 28 -9.30 -33.16 -9.73
CA ARG A 28 -9.24 -31.69 -9.86
C ARG A 28 -9.68 -31.30 -11.26
N ALA A 29 -10.99 -31.19 -11.48
CA ALA A 29 -11.55 -30.44 -12.60
C ALA A 29 -13.04 -30.18 -12.36
N GLY A 30 -13.42 -28.90 -12.41
CA GLY A 30 -14.79 -28.53 -12.75
C GLY A 30 -15.46 -27.53 -11.83
N LEU A 31 -15.04 -26.26 -11.88
CA LEU A 31 -15.98 -25.13 -11.78
C LEU A 31 -15.59 -24.05 -12.81
N PRO A 32 -16.57 -23.34 -13.40
CA PRO A 32 -16.38 -22.63 -14.65
C PRO A 32 -15.76 -21.24 -14.44
N GLU A 33 -14.71 -20.96 -15.21
CA GLU A 33 -14.25 -19.60 -15.52
C GLU A 33 -15.35 -18.81 -16.22
N GLY A 34 -15.68 -17.63 -15.72
CA GLY A 34 -16.45 -16.66 -16.49
C GLY A 34 -17.10 -15.54 -15.67
N ALA A 35 -16.37 -14.42 -15.57
CA ALA A 35 -16.84 -13.03 -15.82
C ALA A 35 -16.17 -12.04 -14.86
N GLY A 36 -15.38 -11.12 -15.43
CA GLY A 36 -14.69 -10.06 -14.70
C GLY A 36 -13.22 -9.83 -15.08
N ARG A 37 -12.77 -10.24 -16.27
CA ARG A 37 -11.54 -9.67 -16.87
C ARG A 37 -11.89 -8.30 -17.43
N ASP A 38 -11.68 -7.25 -16.65
CA ASP A 38 -11.38 -5.94 -17.22
C ASP A 38 -10.00 -6.02 -17.84
N ALA A 39 -9.95 -6.49 -19.09
CA ALA A 39 -8.79 -6.32 -19.93
C ALA A 39 -8.65 -4.82 -20.23
N SER A 40 -7.80 -4.16 -19.45
CA SER A 40 -7.13 -2.90 -19.82
C SER A 40 -6.29 -3.15 -21.08
N GLY A 41 -6.95 -3.23 -22.23
CA GLY A 41 -6.34 -3.56 -23.51
C GLY A 41 -5.88 -2.29 -24.22
N THR A 42 -4.69 -1.79 -23.89
CA THR A 42 -3.88 -1.10 -24.89
C THR A 42 -3.40 -2.14 -25.89
N ALA A 43 -3.66 -1.92 -27.19
CA ALA A 43 -3.12 -2.82 -28.22
C ALA A 43 -1.58 -2.84 -28.08
N PRO A 44 -0.94 -4.02 -28.01
CA PRO A 44 0.50 -4.08 -27.87
C PRO A 44 1.16 -3.35 -29.05
N PHE A 45 2.07 -2.42 -28.75
CA PHE A 45 2.85 -1.75 -29.77
C PHE A 45 3.60 -2.77 -30.60
N ALA A 46 3.86 -2.44 -31.87
CA ALA A 46 4.60 -3.33 -32.75
C ALA A 46 5.95 -3.70 -32.10
N PRO A 47 6.33 -5.00 -32.06
CA PRO A 47 7.56 -5.47 -31.39
C PRO A 47 8.84 -4.77 -31.90
N GLU A 48 8.77 -4.25 -33.12
CA GLU A 48 9.85 -3.57 -33.82
C GLU A 48 9.81 -2.04 -33.68
N THR A 49 8.98 -1.47 -32.81
CA THR A 49 8.91 -0.01 -32.62
C THR A 49 10.25 0.51 -32.11
N ARG A 50 10.88 1.42 -32.87
CA ARG A 50 12.23 1.94 -32.57
C ARG A 50 12.27 3.40 -32.19
N SER A 51 11.16 4.11 -32.30
CA SER A 51 11.06 5.52 -31.93
C SER A 51 9.67 5.88 -31.44
N LEU A 52 9.62 6.81 -30.49
CA LEU A 52 8.40 7.39 -29.95
C LEU A 52 8.64 8.88 -29.64
N PRO A 53 7.62 9.73 -29.68
CA PRO A 53 7.77 11.13 -29.29
C PRO A 53 8.18 11.27 -27.83
N SER A 54 9.04 12.25 -27.58
CA SER A 54 9.15 12.89 -26.27
C SER A 54 7.98 13.87 -26.07
N TYR A 55 7.64 14.21 -24.83
CA TYR A 55 6.66 15.25 -24.53
C TYR A 55 7.28 16.33 -23.66
N ARG A 56 7.14 17.58 -24.04
CA ARG A 56 7.65 18.73 -23.27
C ARG A 56 6.62 19.13 -22.22
N ALA A 57 7.06 19.31 -20.97
CA ALA A 57 6.25 19.92 -19.93
C ALA A 57 6.17 21.43 -20.15
N LEU A 58 4.97 21.95 -20.41
CA LEU A 58 4.72 23.38 -20.64
C LEU A 58 4.68 24.16 -19.33
N ARG A 59 4.06 23.57 -18.30
CA ARG A 59 3.93 24.14 -16.96
C ARG A 59 4.11 23.05 -15.91
N PRO A 60 4.71 23.37 -14.75
CA PRO A 60 4.96 22.39 -13.70
C PRO A 60 3.68 21.95 -12.98
N GLY A 61 2.58 22.71 -13.02
CA GLY A 61 1.33 22.36 -12.33
C GLY A 61 0.28 23.48 -12.39
N ALA A 62 -0.60 23.53 -11.39
CA ALA A 62 -1.59 24.58 -11.23
C ALA A 62 -0.97 25.88 -10.66
N ASP A 63 -1.59 27.02 -10.96
CA ASP A 63 -1.32 28.30 -10.30
C ASP A 63 -2.37 28.58 -9.20
N LEU A 64 -2.17 29.67 -8.44
CA LEU A 64 -3.04 30.03 -7.33
C LEU A 64 -4.49 30.27 -7.77
N ASP A 65 -4.69 30.89 -8.94
CA ASP A 65 -6.03 31.21 -9.44
C ASP A 65 -6.79 29.95 -9.84
N ARG A 66 -6.14 29.02 -10.54
CA ARG A 66 -6.72 27.73 -10.89
C ARG A 66 -6.96 26.86 -9.66
N ALA A 67 -6.05 26.87 -8.70
CA ALA A 67 -6.23 26.15 -7.44
C ALA A 67 -7.43 26.68 -6.65
N ALA A 68 -7.58 28.00 -6.55
CA ALA A 68 -8.73 28.64 -5.91
C ALA A 68 -10.05 28.37 -6.67
N ALA A 69 -10.02 28.35 -8.00
CA ALA A 69 -11.19 28.02 -8.81
C ALA A 69 -11.63 26.56 -8.61
N LEU A 70 -10.67 25.61 -8.59
CA LEU A 70 -10.96 24.20 -8.31
C LEU A 70 -11.55 24.03 -6.90
N ALA A 71 -10.96 24.69 -5.90
CA ALA A 71 -11.45 24.70 -4.53
C ALA A 71 -12.91 25.16 -4.46
N ALA A 72 -13.22 26.29 -5.08
CA ALA A 72 -14.55 26.86 -5.11
C ALA A 72 -15.56 25.94 -5.81
N ALA A 73 -15.18 25.36 -6.95
CA ALA A 73 -16.05 24.45 -7.71
C ALA A 73 -16.32 23.13 -6.97
N LEU A 74 -15.37 22.65 -6.16
CA LEU A 74 -15.55 21.48 -5.31
C LEU A 74 -16.29 21.78 -4.00
N GLY A 75 -16.55 23.05 -3.70
CA GLY A 75 -17.20 23.48 -2.45
C GLY A 75 -16.28 23.49 -1.23
N LEU A 76 -14.96 23.54 -1.43
CA LEU A 76 -13.98 23.63 -0.35
C LEU A 76 -13.99 25.05 0.22
N THR A 77 -14.25 25.19 1.52
CA THR A 77 -14.23 26.50 2.19
C THR A 77 -12.83 27.09 2.12
N ARG A 78 -12.68 28.42 2.04
CA ARG A 78 -11.35 29.06 1.98
C ARG A 78 -10.46 28.69 3.17
N GLU A 79 -11.08 28.49 4.33
CA GLU A 79 -10.40 28.07 5.57
C GLU A 79 -10.04 26.59 5.57
N GLY A 80 -10.93 25.72 5.06
CA GLY A 80 -10.64 24.29 4.84
C GLY A 80 -9.61 24.07 3.73
N PHE A 81 -9.59 24.94 2.72
CA PHE A 81 -8.55 24.97 1.71
C PHE A 81 -7.23 25.44 2.32
N ALA A 82 -7.19 26.55 3.07
CA ALA A 82 -5.96 27.00 3.72
C ALA A 82 -5.37 26.00 4.75
N ARG A 83 -6.20 25.19 5.42
CA ARG A 83 -5.77 24.20 6.44
C ARG A 83 -5.58 22.78 5.90
N GLY A 84 -6.35 22.39 4.90
CA GLY A 84 -6.37 21.03 4.36
C GLY A 84 -5.90 20.93 2.92
N ALA A 85 -6.02 22.00 2.13
CA ALA A 85 -5.67 22.04 0.71
C ALA A 85 -4.51 22.99 0.38
N ALA A 86 -3.31 22.44 0.26
CA ALA A 86 -2.17 23.25 -0.14
C ALA A 86 -2.00 23.21 -1.67
N LEU A 87 -2.05 24.38 -2.33
CA LEU A 87 -1.22 24.54 -3.51
C LEU A 87 0.22 24.46 -3.03
N ALA A 88 0.86 23.33 -3.31
CA ALA A 88 2.23 23.12 -2.93
C ALA A 88 3.18 23.95 -3.83
N PRO A 89 4.41 24.23 -3.38
CA PRO A 89 5.38 25.01 -4.15
C PRO A 89 5.71 24.42 -5.53
N ASP A 90 5.47 23.11 -5.71
CA ASP A 90 5.64 22.38 -6.96
C ASP A 90 4.46 22.56 -7.94
N GLY A 91 3.38 23.24 -7.53
CA GLY A 91 2.17 23.44 -8.32
C GLY A 91 1.14 22.32 -8.20
N ALA A 92 1.38 21.31 -7.34
CA ALA A 92 0.37 20.30 -7.04
C ALA A 92 -0.71 20.87 -6.10
N ILE A 93 -1.95 20.44 -6.28
CA ILE A 93 -3.04 20.70 -5.34
C ILE A 93 -3.30 19.42 -4.57
N ARG A 94 -3.13 19.46 -3.25
CA ARG A 94 -3.36 18.32 -2.35
C ARG A 94 -4.38 18.74 -1.31
N TYR A 95 -5.47 17.99 -1.12
CA TYR A 95 -6.45 18.21 -0.05
C TYR A 95 -6.78 16.91 0.68
N LEU A 96 -6.94 16.98 2.00
CA LEU A 96 -7.43 15.89 2.83
C LEU A 96 -8.35 16.43 3.93
N ASP A 97 -9.62 16.00 3.93
CA ASP A 97 -10.53 16.15 5.07
C ASP A 97 -10.33 14.98 6.03
N ARG A 98 -9.50 15.17 7.05
CA ARG A 98 -9.15 14.10 8.00
C ARG A 98 -10.33 13.59 8.81
N ALA A 99 -11.35 14.41 9.04
CA ALA A 99 -12.52 14.01 9.80
C ALA A 99 -13.44 13.09 8.98
N ARG A 100 -13.35 13.13 7.64
CA ARG A 100 -14.27 12.42 6.74
C ARG A 100 -13.61 11.36 5.88
N PHE A 101 -12.32 11.50 5.57
CA PHE A 101 -11.61 10.59 4.69
C PHE A 101 -11.56 9.17 5.27
N GLN A 102 -12.16 8.23 4.52
CA GLN A 102 -12.34 6.83 4.89
C GLN A 102 -13.07 6.63 6.22
N ARG A 103 -13.95 7.56 6.61
CA ARG A 103 -14.65 7.47 7.88
C ARG A 103 -15.55 6.22 7.92
N VAL A 104 -15.31 5.35 8.90
CA VAL A 104 -16.19 4.22 9.20
C VAL A 104 -17.39 4.73 10.02
N PRO A 105 -18.62 4.30 9.73
CA PRO A 105 -19.77 4.53 10.61
C PRO A 105 -19.54 3.93 12.00
N THR A 106 -19.51 4.80 13.01
CA THR A 106 -19.35 4.42 14.42
C THR A 106 -20.53 4.87 15.26
N ARG A 107 -20.78 4.11 16.33
CA ARG A 107 -21.63 4.49 17.46
C ARG A 107 -20.77 4.66 18.70
N LYS A 108 -21.29 5.42 19.68
CA LYS A 108 -20.63 5.52 20.99
C LYS A 108 -20.84 4.24 21.79
N ALA A 109 -19.74 3.67 22.26
CA ALA A 109 -19.67 2.60 23.25
C ALA A 109 -19.62 3.19 24.67
N ALA A 110 -19.61 2.32 25.67
CA ALA A 110 -19.38 2.75 27.04
C ALA A 110 -18.01 3.46 27.13
N PRO A 111 -17.90 4.57 27.88
CA PRO A 111 -16.63 5.22 28.08
C PRO A 111 -15.62 4.22 28.65
N PRO A 112 -14.37 4.25 28.20
CA PRO A 112 -13.37 3.34 28.74
C PRO A 112 -13.13 3.62 30.22
N ALA A 113 -12.71 2.59 30.94
CA ALA A 113 -12.14 2.78 32.27
C ALA A 113 -10.95 3.77 32.18
N PRO A 114 -10.83 4.77 33.06
CA PRO A 114 -9.70 5.69 33.02
C PRO A 114 -8.39 4.98 33.37
N GLY A 115 -7.28 5.46 32.82
CA GLY A 115 -5.93 5.09 33.28
C GLY A 115 -5.26 3.94 32.54
N PHE A 116 -5.68 3.63 31.30
CA PHE A 116 -4.92 2.73 30.44
C PHE A 116 -3.53 3.32 30.13
N ARG A 117 -2.52 2.44 30.12
CA ARG A 117 -1.14 2.79 29.79
C ARG A 117 -0.50 1.70 28.95
N ASP A 118 0.42 2.10 28.08
CA ASP A 118 1.30 1.18 27.34
C ASP A 118 2.33 0.51 28.29
N GLU A 119 3.21 -0.34 27.76
CA GLU A 119 4.25 -1.07 28.50
C GLU A 119 5.27 -0.14 29.16
N ARG A 120 5.48 1.05 28.59
CA ARG A 120 6.34 2.10 29.14
C ARG A 120 5.62 2.99 30.15
N GLY A 121 4.32 2.81 30.33
CA GLY A 121 3.50 3.62 31.21
C GLY A 121 3.02 4.94 30.59
N LEU A 122 3.08 5.14 29.28
CA LEU A 122 2.47 6.27 28.58
C LEU A 122 0.95 6.17 28.61
N ALA A 123 0.26 7.31 28.73
CA ALA A 123 -1.20 7.31 28.80
C ALA A 123 -1.79 6.98 27.43
N THR A 124 -2.61 5.94 27.37
CA THR A 124 -3.39 5.59 26.18
C THR A 124 -4.82 6.08 26.32
N ALA A 125 -5.43 6.39 25.19
CA ALA A 125 -6.81 6.82 25.07
C ALA A 125 -7.59 5.73 24.32
N ARG A 126 -8.29 4.87 25.07
CA ARG A 126 -9.29 4.03 24.44
C ARG A 126 -10.39 4.94 23.91
N GLY A 127 -10.59 4.99 22.60
CA GLY A 127 -11.74 5.68 22.02
C GLY A 127 -13.04 5.05 22.53
N ASP A 128 -14.10 5.83 22.60
CA ASP A 128 -15.47 5.33 22.83
C ASP A 128 -16.19 5.04 21.50
N ASP A 129 -15.47 5.01 20.38
CA ASP A 129 -16.03 4.66 19.08
C ASP A 129 -16.03 3.14 18.87
N ALA A 130 -17.19 2.63 18.49
CA ALA A 130 -17.40 1.25 18.10
C ALA A 130 -18.04 1.16 16.72
N ILE A 131 -17.72 0.11 15.95
CA ILE A 131 -18.30 -0.12 14.63
C ILE A 131 -19.83 -0.20 14.77
N ASP A 132 -20.52 0.59 13.97
CA ASP A 132 -21.96 0.48 13.80
C ASP A 132 -22.23 -0.40 12.57
N LEU A 133 -22.39 -1.71 12.80
CA LEU A 133 -22.57 -2.70 11.73
C LEU A 133 -23.85 -2.47 10.92
N ASP A 134 -24.91 -1.95 11.56
CA ASP A 134 -26.17 -1.66 10.88
C ASP A 134 -26.01 -0.43 9.97
N ALA A 135 -25.39 0.63 10.47
CA ALA A 135 -25.07 1.80 9.66
C ALA A 135 -24.09 1.48 8.52
N LEU A 136 -23.11 0.60 8.78
CA LEU A 136 -22.17 0.12 7.77
C LEU A 136 -22.87 -0.65 6.65
N ALA A 137 -23.79 -1.57 6.99
CA ALA A 137 -24.59 -2.31 6.01
C ALA A 137 -25.55 -1.40 5.20
N ALA A 138 -26.02 -0.33 5.84
CA ALA A 138 -26.89 0.66 5.22
C ALA A 138 -26.15 1.71 4.38
N ALA A 139 -24.82 1.81 4.48
CA ALA A 139 -24.02 2.83 3.81
C ALA A 139 -24.19 2.75 2.28
N ARG A 140 -24.32 3.92 1.63
CA ARG A 140 -24.44 4.06 0.18
C ARG A 140 -23.54 5.19 -0.27
N VAL A 141 -22.54 4.87 -1.08
CA VAL A 141 -21.60 5.85 -1.62
C VAL A 141 -22.22 6.63 -2.78
N LEU A 142 -21.65 7.80 -3.09
CA LEU A 142 -22.04 8.60 -4.25
C LEU A 142 -21.91 7.76 -5.55
N PRO A 143 -22.94 7.63 -6.39
CA PRO A 143 -22.85 6.84 -7.61
C PRO A 143 -21.70 7.30 -8.52
N GLY A 144 -20.97 6.35 -9.11
CA GLY A 144 -19.81 6.62 -9.96
C GLY A 144 -20.05 7.69 -11.04
N PRO A 145 -21.10 7.60 -11.86
CA PRO A 145 -21.39 8.62 -12.88
C PRO A 145 -21.54 10.04 -12.32
N ASP A 146 -22.17 10.18 -11.15
CA ASP A 146 -22.39 11.48 -10.49
C ASP A 146 -21.07 12.04 -9.94
N ALA A 147 -20.24 11.19 -9.33
CA ALA A 147 -18.90 11.55 -8.87
C ALA A 147 -18.00 12.01 -10.02
N VAL A 148 -18.03 11.28 -11.16
CA VAL A 148 -17.26 11.61 -12.36
C VAL A 148 -17.70 12.95 -12.95
N ALA A 149 -19.01 13.16 -13.10
CA ALA A 149 -19.55 14.42 -13.61
C ALA A 149 -19.11 15.60 -12.74
N ARG A 150 -19.27 15.48 -11.41
CA ARG A 150 -18.87 16.53 -10.47
C ARG A 150 -17.38 16.83 -10.49
N ALA A 151 -16.54 15.80 -10.51
CA ALA A 151 -15.09 15.98 -10.57
C ALA A 151 -14.67 16.66 -11.90
N ARG A 152 -15.25 16.24 -13.02
CA ARG A 152 -14.96 16.80 -14.35
C ARG A 152 -15.41 18.26 -14.46
N ASP A 153 -16.64 18.56 -14.06
CA ASP A 153 -17.18 19.93 -14.08
C ASP A 153 -16.30 20.89 -13.25
N ALA A 154 -15.79 20.43 -12.10
CA ALA A 154 -14.90 21.23 -11.26
C ALA A 154 -13.52 21.48 -11.89
N LEU A 155 -12.94 20.47 -12.52
CA LEU A 155 -11.67 20.59 -13.26
C LEU A 155 -11.82 21.52 -14.49
N ASP A 156 -12.92 21.38 -15.23
CA ASP A 156 -13.24 22.22 -16.38
C ASP A 156 -13.46 23.68 -15.95
N ALA A 157 -14.20 23.93 -14.86
CA ALA A 157 -14.38 25.26 -14.29
C ALA A 157 -13.05 25.89 -13.84
N ALA A 158 -12.13 25.10 -13.32
CA ALA A 158 -10.78 25.52 -12.96
C ALA A 158 -9.83 25.67 -14.16
N ARG A 159 -10.25 25.24 -15.36
CA ARG A 159 -9.42 25.18 -16.58
C ARG A 159 -8.15 24.35 -16.36
N LEU A 160 -8.29 23.25 -15.62
CA LEU A 160 -7.23 22.30 -15.35
C LEU A 160 -7.36 21.11 -16.32
N PRO A 161 -6.35 20.84 -17.15
CA PRO A 161 -6.39 19.72 -18.08
C PRO A 161 -6.42 18.39 -17.34
N VAL A 162 -7.10 17.43 -17.93
CA VAL A 162 -7.24 16.10 -17.36
C VAL A 162 -7.44 15.07 -18.46
N GLY A 163 -7.00 13.85 -18.20
CA GLY A 163 -7.17 12.72 -19.09
C GLY A 163 -8.64 12.40 -19.39
N ARG A 164 -8.87 11.75 -20.53
CA ARG A 164 -10.22 11.40 -21.00
C ARG A 164 -10.75 10.14 -20.35
N GLU A 165 -9.89 9.16 -20.10
CA GLU A 165 -10.27 7.92 -19.45
C GLU A 165 -10.44 8.16 -17.94
N VAL A 166 -11.41 7.46 -17.35
CA VAL A 166 -11.73 7.59 -15.93
C VAL A 166 -11.88 6.21 -15.33
N ALA A 167 -11.28 6.01 -14.16
CA ALA A 167 -11.48 4.85 -13.32
C ALA A 167 -12.18 5.26 -12.03
N VAL A 168 -13.28 4.56 -11.72
CA VAL A 168 -14.01 4.70 -10.45
C VAL A 168 -13.57 3.57 -9.52
N GLY A 169 -13.40 3.88 -8.24
CA GLY A 169 -13.09 2.92 -7.19
C GLY A 169 -13.60 3.40 -5.84
N HIS A 170 -13.29 2.63 -4.80
CA HIS A 170 -13.79 2.87 -3.44
C HIS A 170 -12.72 2.51 -2.42
N SER A 171 -12.71 3.18 -1.27
CA SER A 171 -12.09 2.63 -0.06
C SER A 171 -13.01 1.53 0.46
N LEU A 172 -12.49 0.32 0.59
CA LEU A 172 -13.21 -0.84 1.08
C LEU A 172 -12.86 -1.09 2.55
N PHE A 173 -13.88 -1.12 3.41
CA PHE A 173 -13.76 -1.57 4.79
C PHE A 173 -14.29 -2.99 4.95
N GLU A 174 -13.49 -3.84 5.56
CA GLU A 174 -13.82 -5.24 5.82
C GLU A 174 -13.60 -5.56 7.29
N VAL A 175 -14.45 -6.43 7.83
CA VAL A 175 -14.39 -6.89 9.22
C VAL A 175 -14.46 -8.41 9.23
N SER A 176 -13.60 -9.07 10.01
CA SER A 176 -13.63 -10.52 10.22
C SER A 176 -13.48 -10.88 11.70
N ASP A 177 -14.06 -12.00 12.10
CA ASP A 177 -13.85 -12.55 13.45
C ASP A 177 -12.48 -13.27 13.57
N LEU A 178 -12.20 -13.82 14.76
CA LEU A 178 -10.97 -14.56 15.04
C LEU A 178 -10.85 -15.87 14.23
N GLU A 179 -11.98 -16.42 13.78
CA GLU A 179 -12.01 -17.56 12.85
C GLU A 179 -11.93 -17.11 11.38
N GLY A 180 -11.62 -15.83 11.14
CA GLY A 180 -11.47 -15.17 9.84
C GLY A 180 -12.72 -15.18 8.96
N ARG A 181 -13.90 -15.45 9.54
CA ARG A 181 -15.18 -15.34 8.83
C ARG A 181 -15.49 -13.86 8.61
N GLU A 182 -15.91 -13.52 7.40
CA GLU A 182 -16.33 -12.15 7.09
C GLU A 182 -17.61 -11.80 7.87
N VAL A 183 -17.53 -10.72 8.65
CA VAL A 183 -18.63 -10.18 9.45
C VAL A 183 -19.34 -9.07 8.68
N ALA A 184 -18.57 -8.16 8.08
CA ALA A 184 -19.10 -7.03 7.34
C ALA A 184 -18.12 -6.55 6.27
N ARG A 185 -18.67 -5.95 5.22
CA ARG A 185 -17.93 -5.37 4.11
C ARG A 185 -18.71 -4.19 3.54
N ALA A 186 -18.07 -3.04 3.38
CA ALA A 186 -18.71 -1.87 2.81
C ALA A 186 -17.73 -0.95 2.09
N GLU A 187 -18.23 -0.27 1.06
CA GLU A 187 -17.56 0.85 0.42
C GLU A 187 -17.79 2.12 1.25
N LEU A 188 -16.72 2.87 1.53
CA LEU A 188 -16.77 4.05 2.39
C LEU A 188 -16.86 5.36 1.61
N ASP A 189 -16.34 5.40 0.38
CA ASP A 189 -16.21 6.59 -0.43
C ASP A 189 -16.25 6.24 -1.92
N THR A 190 -16.40 7.24 -2.80
CA THR A 190 -16.26 7.09 -4.25
C THR A 190 -15.04 7.87 -4.73
N GLN A 191 -14.11 7.17 -5.37
CA GLN A 191 -12.85 7.69 -5.87
C GLN A 191 -12.90 7.80 -7.38
N VAL A 192 -12.56 8.96 -7.91
CA VAL A 192 -12.48 9.23 -9.34
C VAL A 192 -11.03 9.49 -9.70
N ASN A 193 -10.43 8.59 -10.48
CA ASN A 193 -9.08 8.74 -11.01
C ASN A 193 -9.17 9.01 -12.51
N PHE A 194 -8.51 10.07 -12.98
CA PHE A 194 -8.43 10.34 -14.41
C PHE A 194 -7.12 9.84 -14.98
N ARG A 195 -7.20 9.19 -16.14
CA ARG A 195 -6.09 8.55 -16.84
C ARG A 195 -5.88 9.22 -18.19
N GLU A 196 -4.61 9.40 -18.51
CA GLU A 196 -4.19 9.95 -19.80
C GLU A 196 -3.41 8.90 -20.60
N THR A 197 -3.53 8.99 -21.92
CA THR A 197 -2.74 8.20 -22.85
C THR A 197 -1.99 9.10 -23.83
N LEU A 198 -0.73 8.76 -24.11
CA LEU A 198 0.11 9.44 -25.08
C LEU A 198 0.50 8.42 -26.15
N GLU A 199 0.15 8.69 -27.42
CA GLU A 199 0.32 7.72 -28.53
C GLU A 199 -0.34 6.35 -28.24
N GLY A 200 -1.43 6.33 -27.47
CA GLY A 200 -2.11 5.09 -27.06
C GLY A 200 -1.40 4.32 -25.94
N LEU A 201 -0.32 4.85 -25.35
CA LEU A 201 0.36 4.30 -24.18
C LEU A 201 -0.09 5.00 -22.90
N ARG A 202 -0.18 4.28 -21.79
CA ARG A 202 -0.55 4.87 -20.50
C ARG A 202 0.49 5.90 -20.05
N LEU A 203 0.02 7.04 -19.56
CA LEU A 203 0.84 7.99 -18.80
C LEU A 203 0.68 7.67 -17.31
N ILE A 204 1.74 7.16 -16.69
CA ILE A 204 1.79 6.81 -15.27
C ILE A 204 2.76 7.73 -14.52
N GLY A 205 2.71 7.72 -13.20
CA GLY A 205 3.64 8.43 -12.34
C GLY A 205 3.00 9.52 -11.48
N PRO A 206 3.64 9.91 -10.36
CA PRO A 206 3.07 10.88 -9.42
C PRO A 206 2.68 12.22 -10.06
N GLY A 207 3.40 12.66 -11.09
CA GLY A 207 3.11 13.92 -11.80
C GLY A 207 2.18 13.77 -13.00
N ALA A 208 1.41 12.69 -13.06
CA ALA A 208 0.26 12.51 -13.93
C ALA A 208 -1.06 12.29 -13.16
N LYS A 209 -1.03 12.31 -11.82
CA LYS A 209 -2.19 11.97 -11.02
C LYS A 209 -3.22 13.09 -10.97
N VAL A 210 -4.47 12.72 -11.23
CA VAL A 210 -5.66 13.50 -10.89
C VAL A 210 -6.67 12.58 -10.22
N LYS A 211 -6.91 12.82 -8.93
CA LYS A 211 -7.80 12.01 -8.10
C LYS A 211 -8.71 12.90 -7.25
N VAL A 212 -10.00 12.59 -7.24
CA VAL A 212 -10.98 13.23 -6.35
C VAL A 212 -11.76 12.13 -5.63
N THR A 213 -11.85 12.23 -4.30
CA THR A 213 -12.62 11.29 -3.47
C THR A 213 -13.78 12.00 -2.81
N PHE A 214 -14.95 11.37 -2.83
CA PHE A 214 -16.19 11.88 -2.23
C PHE A 214 -16.68 10.92 -1.14
N ASP A 215 -17.11 11.47 0.01
CA ASP A 215 -17.85 10.72 1.01
C ASP A 215 -19.27 10.33 0.51
N PRO A 216 -20.03 9.52 1.26
CA PRO A 216 -21.41 9.15 0.92
C PRO A 216 -22.35 10.34 0.69
N GLU A 217 -22.11 11.47 1.38
CA GLU A 217 -22.86 12.72 1.21
C GLU A 217 -22.42 13.52 -0.03
N GLY A 218 -21.43 13.03 -0.77
CA GLY A 218 -20.85 13.66 -1.94
C GLY A 218 -19.94 14.85 -1.59
N VAL A 219 -19.49 15.02 -0.36
CA VAL A 219 -18.48 16.03 0.00
C VAL A 219 -17.10 15.50 -0.37
N VAL A 220 -16.25 16.36 -0.92
CA VAL A 220 -14.87 15.99 -1.23
C VAL A 220 -14.11 15.74 0.07
N THR A 221 -13.46 14.59 0.19
CA THR A 221 -12.64 14.22 1.35
C THR A 221 -11.16 14.08 1.02
N HIS A 222 -10.82 13.88 -0.25
CA HIS A 222 -9.45 13.88 -0.71
C HIS A 222 -9.34 14.41 -2.14
N LEU A 223 -8.31 15.19 -2.44
CA LEU A 223 -7.98 15.70 -3.77
C LEU A 223 -6.48 15.59 -3.99
N LEU A 224 -6.09 15.06 -5.15
CA LEU A 224 -4.74 15.16 -5.68
C LEU A 224 -4.84 15.64 -7.12
N TYR A 225 -4.29 16.81 -7.42
CA TYR A 225 -4.04 17.25 -8.78
C TYR A 225 -2.55 17.52 -8.94
N ALA A 226 -1.88 16.72 -9.76
CA ALA A 226 -0.46 16.79 -10.03
C ALA A 226 -0.15 16.69 -11.54
N PHE A 227 -1.14 16.93 -12.40
CA PHE A 227 -1.02 16.74 -13.84
C PHE A 227 -0.29 17.89 -14.53
N ARG A 228 0.62 17.55 -15.47
CA ARG A 228 1.35 18.51 -16.30
C ARG A 228 0.64 18.77 -17.62
N GLU A 229 0.66 20.03 -18.06
CA GLU A 229 0.37 20.36 -19.46
C GLU A 229 1.53 19.85 -20.33
N LEU A 230 1.22 18.96 -21.27
CA LEU A 230 2.21 18.31 -22.14
C LEU A 230 2.00 18.71 -23.60
N GLU A 231 3.11 18.90 -24.32
CA GLU A 231 3.13 19.11 -25.77
C GLU A 231 4.00 18.05 -26.44
N ARG A 232 3.53 17.47 -27.54
CA ARG A 232 4.32 16.49 -28.32
C ARG A 232 5.60 17.15 -28.84
N GLY A 233 6.73 16.57 -28.49
CA GLY A 233 8.05 16.97 -28.92
C GLY A 233 8.58 16.13 -30.08
N GLU A 234 9.90 16.10 -30.20
CA GLU A 234 10.62 15.31 -31.20
C GLU A 234 10.61 13.82 -30.83
N ASP A 235 10.69 12.98 -31.85
CA ASP A 235 10.82 11.53 -31.70
C ASP A 235 12.21 11.17 -31.16
N VAL A 236 12.24 10.33 -30.13
CA VAL A 236 13.45 9.77 -29.54
C VAL A 236 13.55 8.29 -29.90
N ALA A 237 14.77 7.81 -30.12
CA ALA A 237 15.01 6.38 -30.30
C ALA A 237 14.71 5.65 -28.98
N ILE A 238 14.13 4.45 -29.07
CA ILE A 238 13.83 3.60 -27.91
C ILE A 238 14.45 2.21 -28.07
N VAL A 239 14.69 1.54 -26.94
CA VAL A 239 14.89 0.09 -26.91
C VAL A 239 13.58 -0.57 -27.38
N PRO A 240 13.59 -1.41 -28.44
CA PRO A 240 12.39 -2.04 -28.93
C PRO A 240 11.74 -2.96 -27.89
N PRO A 241 10.40 -3.15 -27.93
CA PRO A 241 9.71 -4.06 -26.99
C PRO A 241 10.27 -5.48 -27.00
N SER A 242 10.76 -5.98 -28.14
CA SER A 242 11.41 -7.29 -28.25
C SER A 242 12.70 -7.45 -27.44
N GLU A 243 13.35 -6.34 -27.06
CA GLU A 243 14.56 -6.31 -26.25
C GLU A 243 14.30 -5.88 -24.79
N ALA A 244 13.06 -5.51 -24.46
CA ALA A 244 12.69 -4.95 -23.15
C ALA A 244 12.93 -5.93 -21.99
N ALA A 245 12.70 -7.23 -22.21
CA ALA A 245 12.91 -8.25 -21.19
C ALA A 245 14.37 -8.29 -20.69
N ALA A 246 15.35 -8.12 -21.60
CA ALA A 246 16.77 -8.08 -21.25
C ALA A 246 17.12 -6.81 -20.47
N LEU A 247 16.55 -5.66 -20.85
CA LEU A 247 16.70 -4.40 -20.14
C LEU A 247 16.14 -4.50 -18.70
N CYS A 248 14.95 -5.08 -18.56
CA CYS A 248 14.31 -5.29 -17.27
C CYS A 248 15.11 -6.26 -16.38
N ALA A 249 15.57 -7.39 -16.92
CA ALA A 249 16.39 -8.34 -16.17
C ALA A 249 17.67 -7.70 -15.61
N ALA A 250 18.32 -6.82 -16.39
CA ALA A 250 19.50 -6.09 -15.93
C ALA A 250 19.20 -5.10 -14.78
N ALA A 251 18.02 -4.46 -14.80
CA ALA A 251 17.61 -3.53 -13.76
C ALA A 251 17.15 -4.21 -12.47
N LEU A 252 16.43 -5.33 -12.60
CA LEU A 252 15.91 -6.10 -11.48
C LEU A 252 16.98 -6.92 -10.76
N GLY A 253 18.15 -7.12 -11.37
CA GLY A 253 19.29 -7.85 -10.80
C GLY A 253 19.21 -9.38 -10.98
N GLU A 254 20.30 -10.08 -10.67
CA GLU A 254 20.40 -11.53 -10.83
C GLU A 254 19.40 -12.29 -9.93
N GLY A 255 18.83 -13.39 -10.42
CA GLY A 255 17.91 -14.24 -9.66
C GLY A 255 16.42 -13.85 -9.73
N ALA A 256 16.10 -12.76 -10.42
CA ALA A 256 14.73 -12.37 -10.76
C ALA A 256 14.28 -13.05 -12.07
N ALA A 257 13.14 -13.74 -12.04
CA ALA A 257 12.46 -14.26 -13.21
C ALA A 257 11.33 -13.30 -13.63
N PRO A 258 11.17 -12.94 -14.92
CA PRO A 258 10.08 -12.07 -15.36
C PRO A 258 8.71 -12.62 -14.93
N ALA A 259 7.89 -11.78 -14.31
CA ALA A 259 6.53 -12.15 -13.89
C ALA A 259 5.52 -11.96 -15.03
N ALA A 260 5.77 -10.97 -15.87
CA ALA A 260 5.01 -10.64 -17.07
C ALA A 260 5.93 -9.98 -18.11
N GLU A 261 5.41 -9.83 -19.33
CA GLU A 261 6.07 -9.04 -20.36
C GLU A 261 6.19 -7.56 -19.91
N PRO A 262 7.33 -6.89 -20.12
CA PRO A 262 7.48 -5.49 -19.79
C PRO A 262 6.47 -4.60 -20.52
N GLU A 263 5.82 -3.69 -19.78
CA GLU A 263 4.84 -2.77 -20.36
C GLU A 263 5.53 -1.46 -20.77
N LEU A 264 5.39 -1.06 -22.03
CA LEU A 264 5.84 0.25 -22.51
C LEU A 264 4.84 1.34 -22.11
N VAL A 265 5.31 2.37 -21.42
CA VAL A 265 4.50 3.47 -20.87
C VAL A 265 5.21 4.81 -21.05
N TYR A 266 4.50 5.91 -20.80
CA TYR A 266 5.13 7.19 -20.48
C TYR A 266 5.17 7.39 -18.96
N TYR A 267 6.28 7.86 -18.43
CA TYR A 267 6.44 8.11 -16.99
C TYR A 267 6.58 9.61 -16.69
N ALA A 268 5.67 10.11 -15.85
CA ALA A 268 5.66 11.47 -15.30
C ALA A 268 6.14 11.47 -13.83
N PRO A 269 7.39 11.87 -13.53
CA PRO A 269 7.88 11.95 -12.15
C PRO A 269 7.07 12.98 -11.34
N PRO A 270 7.18 13.02 -9.99
CA PRO A 270 6.53 14.04 -9.16
C PRO A 270 6.75 15.48 -9.65
N LEU A 271 5.81 16.39 -9.40
CA LEU A 271 5.95 17.80 -9.81
C LEU A 271 7.14 18.52 -9.17
N SER A 272 7.59 18.04 -8.01
CA SER A 272 8.81 18.52 -7.35
C SER A 272 10.10 18.19 -8.11
N SER A 273 10.05 17.28 -9.09
CA SER A 273 11.16 17.01 -10.01
C SER A 273 11.18 18.05 -11.14
N ASP A 274 12.38 18.47 -11.54
CA ASP A 274 12.63 19.46 -12.60
C ASP A 274 12.50 18.88 -14.03
N ALA A 275 11.77 17.76 -14.17
CA ALA A 275 11.57 17.07 -15.43
C ALA A 275 10.92 17.98 -16.49
N ARG A 276 11.73 18.34 -17.50
CA ARG A 276 11.27 19.14 -18.65
C ARG A 276 10.66 18.29 -19.77
N TRP A 277 10.98 17.00 -19.77
CA TRP A 277 10.58 16.05 -20.79
C TRP A 277 9.99 14.80 -20.14
N ILE A 278 8.89 14.32 -20.71
CA ILE A 278 8.28 13.04 -20.40
C ILE A 278 8.66 12.08 -21.53
N LEU A 279 9.20 10.93 -21.15
CA LEU A 279 9.83 9.99 -22.07
C LEU A 279 9.24 8.59 -21.91
N PRO A 280 9.34 7.73 -22.96
CA PRO A 280 8.95 6.34 -22.87
C PRO A 280 9.81 5.55 -21.88
N HIS A 281 9.17 4.68 -21.09
CA HIS A 281 9.78 3.80 -20.09
C HIS A 281 9.15 2.40 -20.16
N TYR A 282 9.84 1.39 -19.64
CA TYR A 282 9.27 0.07 -19.39
C TYR A 282 8.94 -0.10 -17.91
N VAL A 283 7.76 -0.63 -17.60
CA VAL A 283 7.43 -1.18 -16.29
C VAL A 283 7.88 -2.63 -16.25
N CYS A 284 8.82 -2.93 -15.36
CA CYS A 284 9.38 -4.26 -15.20
C CYS A 284 8.83 -4.91 -13.93
N SER A 285 8.32 -6.14 -14.05
CA SER A 285 7.87 -6.97 -12.94
C SER A 285 8.62 -8.30 -12.95
N ALA A 286 8.88 -8.85 -11.78
CA ALA A 286 9.55 -10.14 -11.64
C ALA A 286 9.14 -10.85 -10.36
N ARG A 287 9.48 -12.13 -10.30
CA ARG A 287 9.44 -12.93 -9.09
C ARG A 287 10.83 -13.42 -8.72
N ARG A 288 11.07 -13.59 -7.44
CA ARG A 288 12.32 -14.12 -6.88
C ARG A 288 11.98 -15.25 -5.92
N ARG A 289 12.87 -16.22 -5.81
CA ARG A 289 12.78 -17.24 -4.77
C ARG A 289 13.57 -16.79 -3.53
N SER A 290 12.96 -16.87 -2.37
CA SER A 290 13.63 -16.72 -1.08
C SER A 290 13.26 -17.90 -0.18
N GLY A 291 14.24 -18.73 0.17
CA GLY A 291 13.98 -20.01 0.81
C GLY A 291 13.06 -20.91 -0.04
N GLU A 292 11.93 -21.30 0.55
CA GLU A 292 10.89 -22.10 -0.11
C GLU A 292 9.82 -21.25 -0.83
N GLU A 293 9.83 -19.94 -0.60
CA GLU A 293 8.80 -19.02 -1.07
C GLU A 293 9.16 -18.34 -2.40
N GLU A 294 8.14 -18.05 -3.20
CA GLU A 294 8.23 -17.18 -4.39
C GLU A 294 7.62 -15.82 -4.04
N VAL A 295 8.42 -14.76 -4.14
CA VAL A 295 8.02 -13.39 -3.79
C VAL A 295 7.92 -12.52 -5.04
N ASP A 296 6.89 -11.68 -5.09
CA ASP A 296 6.79 -10.66 -6.11
C ASP A 296 7.79 -9.53 -5.81
N VAL A 297 8.58 -9.18 -6.82
CA VAL A 297 9.56 -8.09 -6.75
C VAL A 297 8.82 -6.77 -6.93
N ARG A 298 9.20 -5.73 -6.18
CA ARG A 298 8.65 -4.38 -6.43
C ARG A 298 8.94 -4.00 -7.87
N LYS A 299 7.95 -3.43 -8.55
CA LYS A 299 8.08 -3.01 -9.93
C LYS A 299 9.14 -1.93 -10.04
N VAL A 300 9.96 -2.00 -11.08
CA VAL A 300 10.93 -0.94 -11.42
C VAL A 300 10.55 -0.32 -12.76
N ILE A 301 10.72 0.99 -12.87
CA ILE A 301 10.46 1.73 -14.11
C ILE A 301 11.82 2.09 -14.71
N VAL A 302 12.10 1.56 -15.90
CA VAL A 302 13.38 1.73 -16.59
C VAL A 302 13.21 2.59 -17.84
N PRO A 303 14.12 3.53 -18.14
CA PRO A 303 14.03 4.33 -19.35
C PRO A 303 14.10 3.46 -20.61
N ALA A 304 13.13 3.62 -21.52
CA ALA A 304 13.18 2.99 -22.84
C ALA A 304 13.94 3.88 -23.84
N ALA A 305 13.94 5.21 -23.63
CA ALA A 305 14.61 6.17 -24.51
C ALA A 305 16.15 6.05 -24.48
N LEU A 306 16.75 5.97 -25.67
CA LEU A 306 18.19 5.90 -25.86
C LEU A 306 18.81 7.30 -25.90
N GLY A 307 19.88 7.52 -25.12
CA GLY A 307 20.65 8.76 -25.16
C GLY A 307 19.98 9.99 -24.52
N ALA A 308 18.87 9.82 -23.80
CA ALA A 308 18.22 10.91 -23.08
C ALA A 308 19.13 11.50 -21.97
N PRO A 309 19.20 12.83 -21.81
CA PRO A 309 19.95 13.46 -20.72
C PRO A 309 19.45 12.98 -19.35
N ALA A 310 20.34 12.79 -18.38
CA ALA A 310 19.94 12.47 -17.00
C ALA A 310 19.01 13.55 -16.38
N ALA A 311 19.11 14.80 -16.84
CA ALA A 311 18.21 15.90 -16.45
C ALA A 311 16.83 15.87 -17.16
N ALA A 312 16.69 15.08 -18.24
CA ALA A 312 15.39 14.77 -18.86
C ALA A 312 14.73 13.53 -18.21
N VAL A 313 15.48 12.81 -17.36
CA VAL A 313 15.10 11.56 -16.68
C VAL A 313 15.62 11.62 -15.23
N SER A 314 15.08 12.51 -14.40
CA SER A 314 15.46 12.56 -12.99
C SER A 314 14.26 12.34 -12.08
N ALA A 315 14.11 11.06 -11.73
CA ALA A 315 13.63 10.57 -10.43
C ALA A 315 14.02 9.08 -10.19
N LEU A 316 14.45 8.33 -11.23
CA LEU A 316 14.60 6.85 -11.15
C LEU A 316 15.90 6.26 -11.71
N SER A 317 16.81 7.06 -12.28
CA SER A 317 18.05 6.52 -12.86
C SER A 317 19.28 7.13 -12.22
N THR A 318 19.66 6.68 -11.03
CA THR A 318 21.05 6.87 -10.57
C THR A 318 21.90 5.74 -11.13
N ARG A 319 22.82 6.09 -12.04
CA ARG A 319 23.75 5.16 -12.69
C ARG A 319 24.51 4.32 -11.65
N LEU A 320 24.49 3.00 -11.84
CA LEU A 320 25.43 2.05 -11.27
C LEU A 320 26.88 2.48 -11.59
N ARG A 321 27.60 3.01 -10.61
CA ARG A 321 29.06 2.91 -10.56
C ARG A 321 29.44 2.24 -9.24
N GLY A 322 30.15 1.12 -9.37
CA GLY A 322 30.55 0.27 -8.27
C GLY A 322 31.36 1.04 -7.24
N ALA A 323 30.85 1.08 -6.02
CA ALA A 323 31.66 1.24 -4.82
C ALA A 323 31.77 -0.15 -4.22
N ALA A 324 32.98 -0.71 -4.28
CA ALA A 324 33.31 -1.96 -3.61
C ALA A 324 32.98 -1.86 -2.11
N ALA A 325 32.45 -2.95 -1.56
CA ALA A 325 32.20 -3.15 -0.15
C ALA A 325 33.42 -2.66 0.67
N ARG A 326 33.21 -1.61 1.47
CA ARG A 326 34.16 -1.28 2.52
C ARG A 326 34.00 -2.32 3.62
N SER A 327 35.12 -2.78 4.16
CA SER A 327 35.22 -3.70 5.28
C SER A 327 34.22 -3.36 6.39
N GLU A 328 33.35 -4.32 6.69
CA GLU A 328 32.24 -4.22 7.63
C GLU A 328 32.72 -4.07 9.07
N GLU A 329 32.27 -3.01 9.77
CA GLU A 329 32.32 -2.95 11.22
C GLU A 329 31.27 -3.90 11.84
N PRO A 330 31.56 -4.57 12.96
CA PRO A 330 30.62 -5.46 13.64
C PRO A 330 29.25 -4.80 13.91
N ARG A 331 28.15 -5.55 13.79
CA ARG A 331 26.82 -5.05 14.22
C ARG A 331 26.86 -4.84 15.74
N PRO A 332 26.62 -3.61 16.24
CA PRO A 332 26.53 -3.37 17.66
C PRO A 332 25.41 -4.22 18.26
N THR A 333 25.53 -4.52 19.55
CA THR A 333 24.51 -5.24 20.32
C THR A 333 23.16 -4.52 20.27
N ALA A 334 22.08 -5.27 20.54
CA ALA A 334 20.72 -4.77 20.62
C ALA A 334 20.63 -3.38 21.31
N PRO A 335 19.91 -2.41 20.74
CA PRO A 335 19.63 -1.16 21.43
C PRO A 335 18.92 -1.44 22.76
N ALA A 336 19.27 -0.71 23.83
CA ALA A 336 18.53 -0.80 25.10
C ALA A 336 17.04 -0.46 24.90
N PRO A 337 16.10 -0.83 25.78
CA PRO A 337 14.69 -0.42 25.69
C PRO A 337 14.48 1.10 25.73
N GLY A 338 13.36 1.60 25.19
CA GLY A 338 13.07 3.03 25.05
C GLY A 338 12.74 3.61 26.41
N GLN A 339 13.38 4.72 26.80
CA GLN A 339 13.04 5.38 28.05
C GLN A 339 12.64 6.83 27.77
N GLY A 340 11.35 7.14 27.97
CA GLY A 340 10.83 8.49 27.83
C GLY A 340 9.42 8.53 27.24
N ALA A 341 8.85 9.75 27.19
CA ALA A 341 7.52 10.00 26.62
C ALA A 341 7.54 10.28 25.10
N GLN A 342 8.70 10.17 24.46
CA GLN A 342 8.89 10.44 23.05
C GLN A 342 8.89 9.11 22.30
N GLY A 343 8.09 9.01 21.23
CA GLY A 343 8.03 7.79 20.42
C GLY A 343 9.38 7.43 19.80
N THR A 344 9.53 6.16 19.47
CA THR A 344 10.74 5.55 18.95
C THR A 344 10.48 4.90 17.60
N VAL A 345 11.50 4.87 16.75
CA VAL A 345 11.40 4.36 15.38
C VAL A 345 12.60 3.47 15.04
N GLY A 346 12.36 2.45 14.24
CA GLY A 346 13.38 1.61 13.66
C GLY A 346 13.05 1.28 12.21
N ALA A 347 14.07 0.95 11.44
CA ALA A 347 13.86 0.55 10.06
C ALA A 347 14.81 -0.56 9.62
N GLU A 348 14.30 -1.48 8.80
CA GLU A 348 15.14 -2.39 8.02
C GLU A 348 14.78 -2.34 6.55
N TRP A 349 15.73 -2.66 5.67
CA TRP A 349 15.47 -2.62 4.24
C TRP A 349 16.32 -3.58 3.42
N VAL A 350 15.71 -4.13 2.38
CA VAL A 350 16.40 -4.84 1.29
C VAL A 350 16.57 -3.89 0.12
N GLY A 351 17.81 -3.58 -0.24
CA GLY A 351 18.14 -2.67 -1.31
C GLY A 351 18.85 -3.40 -2.46
N ARG A 352 20.12 -3.09 -2.66
CA ARG A 352 20.89 -3.58 -3.81
C ARG A 352 21.00 -5.09 -3.85
N CYS A 353 21.03 -5.75 -2.69
CA CYS A 353 21.09 -7.21 -2.65
C CYS A 353 19.80 -7.88 -3.18
N GLY A 354 18.66 -7.17 -3.14
CA GLY A 354 17.39 -7.60 -3.76
C GLY A 354 17.16 -7.02 -5.16
N GLY A 355 18.03 -6.14 -5.66
CA GLY A 355 17.80 -5.39 -6.90
C GLY A 355 16.91 -4.16 -6.73
N LEU A 356 16.79 -3.63 -5.52
CA LEU A 356 16.06 -2.39 -5.20
C LEU A 356 17.03 -1.24 -4.97
N SER A 357 17.15 -0.33 -5.93
CA SER A 357 18.09 0.79 -5.82
C SER A 357 17.60 1.92 -4.92
N HIS A 358 16.30 2.00 -4.62
CA HIS A 358 15.70 3.15 -3.95
C HIS A 358 15.38 2.94 -2.47
N SER A 359 15.28 1.68 -2.02
CA SER A 359 14.93 1.33 -0.64
C SER A 359 15.77 2.04 0.43
N LYS A 360 17.08 2.18 0.22
CA LYS A 360 17.94 2.96 1.15
C LYS A 360 17.52 4.43 1.25
N ALA A 361 17.33 5.10 0.11
CA ALA A 361 16.97 6.51 0.09
C ALA A 361 15.57 6.74 0.68
N ASN A 362 14.67 5.76 0.46
CA ASN A 362 13.34 5.74 1.05
C ASN A 362 13.39 5.76 2.59
N VAL A 363 14.16 4.83 3.18
CA VAL A 363 14.36 4.76 4.65
C VAL A 363 15.13 5.97 5.18
N ASP A 364 16.21 6.38 4.53
CA ASP A 364 17.00 7.55 4.95
C ASP A 364 16.12 8.81 4.99
N GLY A 365 15.23 8.98 4.00
CA GLY A 365 14.27 10.08 3.95
C GLY A 365 13.27 10.05 5.10
N MET A 366 12.75 8.86 5.47
CA MET A 366 11.88 8.69 6.63
C MET A 366 12.61 9.08 7.92
N LEU A 367 13.78 8.51 8.16
CA LEU A 367 14.54 8.71 9.39
C LEU A 367 15.04 10.15 9.54
N ALA A 368 15.36 10.82 8.44
CA ALA A 368 15.69 12.24 8.46
C ALA A 368 14.53 13.11 8.98
N ARG A 369 13.27 12.75 8.68
CA ARG A 369 12.09 13.45 9.21
C ARG A 369 11.92 13.24 10.71
N PHE A 370 12.01 11.99 11.17
CA PHE A 370 11.98 11.69 12.61
C PHE A 370 13.09 12.41 13.37
N GLN A 371 14.33 12.38 12.84
CA GLN A 371 15.46 13.05 13.46
C GLN A 371 15.28 14.58 13.51
N ALA A 372 14.68 15.18 12.47
CA ALA A 372 14.35 16.61 12.46
C ALA A 372 13.32 16.98 13.55
N SER A 373 12.44 16.05 13.93
CA SER A 373 11.50 16.17 15.05
C SER A 373 12.07 15.69 16.39
N GLY A 374 13.40 15.48 16.48
CA GLY A 374 14.08 15.09 17.71
C GLY A 374 13.98 13.60 18.07
N ILE A 375 13.49 12.75 17.16
CA ILE A 375 13.34 11.31 17.36
C ILE A 375 14.46 10.58 16.61
N GLY A 376 15.46 10.07 17.34
CA GLY A 376 16.55 9.30 16.74
C GLY A 376 16.14 7.86 16.43
N PRO A 377 16.58 7.27 15.28
CA PRO A 377 16.34 5.86 15.03
C PRO A 377 17.06 4.97 16.04
N ARG A 378 16.39 3.93 16.51
CA ARG A 378 17.01 2.90 17.36
C ARG A 378 17.85 1.92 16.55
N PHE A 379 17.40 1.65 15.33
CA PHE A 379 18.11 0.86 14.35
C PHE A 379 17.79 1.30 12.93
N ASN A 380 18.75 1.07 12.03
CA ASN A 380 18.62 1.22 10.58
C ASN A 380 19.53 0.17 9.94
N TRP A 381 18.97 -0.97 9.56
CA TRP A 381 19.73 -2.07 8.99
C TRP A 381 19.35 -2.34 7.54
N GLY A 382 20.36 -2.45 6.68
CA GLY A 382 20.17 -2.57 5.24
C GLY A 382 20.86 -3.78 4.66
N ASP A 383 20.29 -4.30 3.59
CA ASP A 383 20.85 -5.39 2.78
C ASP A 383 21.26 -6.59 3.66
N HIS A 384 22.54 -6.99 3.65
CA HIS A 384 23.05 -8.14 4.42
C HIS A 384 23.06 -7.92 5.94
N ARG A 385 22.69 -6.72 6.41
CA ARG A 385 22.54 -6.43 7.83
C ARG A 385 21.09 -6.42 8.28
N ALA A 386 20.12 -6.40 7.36
CA ALA A 386 18.71 -6.61 7.67
C ALA A 386 18.46 -8.12 7.81
N TRP A 387 17.93 -8.57 8.95
CA TRP A 387 17.79 -10.00 9.23
C TRP A 387 16.35 -10.35 9.59
N GLU A 388 15.85 -11.45 9.04
CA GLU A 388 14.49 -11.92 9.34
C GLU A 388 14.25 -12.16 10.83
N VAL A 389 15.29 -12.60 11.56
CA VAL A 389 15.20 -12.93 12.98
C VAL A 389 14.91 -11.68 13.82
N ASP A 390 15.17 -10.48 13.27
CA ASP A 390 14.85 -9.20 13.91
C ASP A 390 13.34 -8.92 13.93
N PHE A 391 12.54 -9.73 13.22
CA PHE A 391 11.08 -9.64 13.14
C PHE A 391 10.36 -10.91 13.63
N LYS A 392 11.11 -11.99 13.91
CA LYS A 392 10.59 -13.24 14.47
C LYS A 392 10.47 -13.13 15.98
N ASP A 393 9.40 -13.67 16.53
CA ASP A 393 9.18 -13.73 17.98
C ASP A 393 10.23 -14.65 18.66
N PRO A 394 10.71 -14.36 19.89
CA PRO A 394 11.77 -15.15 20.50
C PRO A 394 11.33 -16.57 20.85
N ALA A 395 10.03 -16.80 21.11
CA ALA A 395 9.48 -18.14 21.27
C ALA A 395 9.39 -18.91 19.94
N LEU A 396 9.56 -18.22 18.81
CA LEU A 396 9.61 -18.77 17.45
C LEU A 396 11.02 -18.72 16.84
N GLY A 397 12.04 -18.50 17.66
CA GLY A 397 13.45 -18.55 17.26
C GLY A 397 14.02 -17.22 16.76
N GLY A 398 13.32 -16.11 16.99
CA GLY A 398 13.80 -14.77 16.65
C GLY A 398 14.31 -13.94 17.82
N GLN A 399 14.36 -12.63 17.60
CA GLN A 399 14.86 -11.61 18.52
C GLN A 399 14.18 -10.26 18.32
N ASP A 400 12.93 -10.23 17.84
CA ASP A 400 12.18 -9.00 17.59
C ASP A 400 12.10 -8.04 18.78
N VAL A 401 12.02 -8.54 20.02
CA VAL A 401 12.07 -7.75 21.27
C VAL A 401 13.34 -6.89 21.41
N SER A 402 14.40 -7.18 20.64
CA SER A 402 15.63 -6.41 20.56
C SER A 402 15.68 -5.44 19.37
N PHE A 403 14.77 -5.59 18.41
CA PHE A 403 14.73 -4.84 17.15
C PHE A 403 13.29 -4.48 16.79
N ALA A 404 12.60 -5.23 15.91
CA ALA A 404 11.31 -4.81 15.37
C ALA A 404 10.25 -4.53 16.44
N ASP A 405 10.24 -5.29 17.53
CA ASP A 405 9.35 -5.14 18.68
C ASP A 405 9.97 -4.33 19.85
N SER A 406 11.03 -3.55 19.59
CA SER A 406 11.71 -2.69 20.58
C SER A 406 11.47 -1.19 20.37
N VAL A 407 10.60 -0.85 19.42
CA VAL A 407 10.26 0.49 18.95
C VAL A 407 8.76 0.62 18.71
N ASP A 408 8.22 1.82 18.82
CA ASP A 408 6.80 2.08 18.55
C ASP A 408 6.42 1.91 17.08
N LEU A 409 7.34 2.28 16.18
CA LEU A 409 7.15 2.15 14.74
C LEU A 409 8.34 1.45 14.09
N THR A 410 8.06 0.31 13.46
CA THR A 410 9.01 -0.38 12.60
C THR A 410 8.62 -0.19 11.13
N PHE A 411 9.58 0.25 10.32
CA PHE A 411 9.42 0.40 8.88
C PHE A 411 10.31 -0.58 8.13
N TYR A 412 9.70 -1.45 7.34
CA TYR A 412 10.39 -2.35 6.42
C TYR A 412 10.11 -1.95 4.97
N THR A 413 11.14 -1.94 4.12
CA THR A 413 10.98 -1.89 2.65
C THR A 413 11.83 -2.95 1.97
N GLY A 414 11.25 -3.66 1.01
CA GLY A 414 11.91 -4.77 0.34
C GLY A 414 10.99 -5.53 -0.62
N HIS A 415 11.14 -6.85 -0.66
CA HIS A 415 10.24 -7.75 -1.39
C HIS A 415 9.34 -8.48 -0.43
N ALA A 416 8.10 -8.70 -0.85
CA ALA A 416 7.09 -9.35 -0.04
C ALA A 416 6.10 -10.08 -0.95
N ASN A 417 5.29 -10.91 -0.33
CA ASN A 417 4.08 -11.45 -0.90
C ASN A 417 3.03 -11.54 0.23
N GLY A 418 1.87 -12.13 -0.06
CA GLY A 418 0.84 -12.36 0.94
C GLY A 418 1.31 -13.12 2.19
N SER A 419 2.31 -14.00 2.07
CA SER A 419 2.80 -14.88 3.15
C SER A 419 3.90 -14.26 4.02
N GLY A 420 4.49 -13.13 3.63
CA GLY A 420 5.65 -12.61 4.34
C GLY A 420 6.58 -11.72 3.52
N PHE A 421 7.81 -11.53 4.00
CA PHE A 421 8.80 -10.68 3.33
C PHE A 421 10.24 -11.19 3.41
N MET A 422 11.01 -10.86 2.37
CA MET A 422 12.30 -11.44 2.05
C MET A 422 13.48 -10.70 2.70
N PHE A 423 14.55 -11.44 2.98
CA PHE A 423 15.84 -10.90 3.39
C PHE A 423 16.97 -11.44 2.51
N CYS A 424 18.11 -10.75 2.51
CA CYS A 424 19.26 -11.14 1.69
C CYS A 424 20.25 -12.07 2.39
N THR A 425 19.99 -12.42 3.65
CA THR A 425 20.83 -13.33 4.43
C THR A 425 20.05 -14.57 4.80
N ASN A 426 20.79 -15.67 4.98
CA ASN A 426 20.25 -16.90 5.53
C ASN A 426 20.54 -16.97 7.04
N MET A 427 20.27 -15.88 7.78
CA MET A 427 20.40 -15.87 9.24
C MET A 427 19.42 -16.85 9.89
N SER A 428 18.30 -17.15 9.22
CA SER A 428 17.62 -18.43 9.37
C SER A 428 17.23 -19.03 7.99
N ASP A 429 16.24 -18.50 7.26
CA ASP A 429 15.72 -19.09 6.00
C ASP A 429 15.55 -18.10 4.82
N GLY A 430 15.91 -16.83 5.02
CA GLY A 430 15.80 -15.73 4.07
C GLY A 430 14.40 -15.12 3.96
N PHE A 431 13.44 -15.51 4.81
CA PHE A 431 12.05 -15.09 4.69
C PHE A 431 11.34 -15.01 6.04
N LEU A 432 10.78 -13.85 6.38
CA LEU A 432 9.83 -13.80 7.48
C LEU A 432 8.47 -14.31 7.00
N HIS A 433 8.09 -15.52 7.42
CA HIS A 433 6.74 -16.03 7.23
C HIS A 433 5.80 -15.47 8.32
N PHE A 434 4.54 -15.19 7.98
CA PHE A 434 3.57 -14.60 8.90
C PHE A 434 3.35 -15.41 10.20
N THR A 435 3.62 -16.73 10.17
CA THR A 435 3.50 -17.60 11.35
C THR A 435 4.57 -17.36 12.39
N ASP A 436 5.65 -16.68 12.01
CA ASP A 436 6.82 -16.45 12.86
C ASP A 436 6.76 -15.10 13.58
N ALA A 437 5.76 -14.28 13.23
CA ALA A 437 5.56 -12.94 13.79
C ALA A 437 4.56 -12.96 14.96
N ARG A 438 4.92 -12.30 16.06
CA ARG A 438 4.03 -11.92 17.16
C ARG A 438 4.46 -10.54 17.66
N TRP A 439 3.82 -9.51 17.15
CA TRP A 439 4.23 -8.12 17.35
C TRP A 439 3.35 -7.39 18.36
N GLY A 440 3.97 -6.42 19.01
CA GLY A 440 3.40 -5.63 20.08
C GLY A 440 3.31 -6.40 21.39
N ASN A 441 3.98 -7.55 21.52
CA ASN A 441 4.12 -8.20 22.82
C ASN A 441 5.29 -7.62 23.64
N ALA A 442 6.03 -6.66 23.05
CA ALA A 442 6.97 -5.79 23.72
C ALA A 442 6.59 -4.30 23.55
N GLU A 443 7.01 -3.61 22.49
CA GLU A 443 6.90 -2.13 22.37
C GLU A 443 6.32 -1.66 21.03
N LEU A 444 6.09 -2.56 20.07
CA LEU A 444 5.68 -2.20 18.71
C LEU A 444 4.18 -2.04 18.57
N GLU A 445 3.79 -0.80 18.27
CA GLU A 445 2.42 -0.43 17.96
C GLU A 445 2.14 -0.52 16.46
N TRP A 446 3.10 -0.10 15.63
CA TRP A 446 2.85 0.12 14.21
C TRP A 446 3.92 -0.49 13.31
N MET A 447 3.52 -1.52 12.56
CA MET A 447 4.35 -2.16 11.55
C MET A 447 4.01 -1.63 10.16
N VAL A 448 5.00 -1.04 9.48
CA VAL A 448 4.87 -0.64 8.07
C VAL A 448 5.69 -1.59 7.21
N VAL A 449 5.02 -2.27 6.28
CA VAL A 449 5.65 -3.12 5.27
C VAL A 449 5.44 -2.48 3.89
N ALA A 450 6.38 -1.61 3.53
CA ALA A 450 6.48 -0.96 2.23
C ALA A 450 7.05 -1.91 1.17
N ALA A 451 6.29 -2.96 0.87
CA ALA A 451 6.66 -4.00 -0.10
C ALA A 451 5.40 -4.60 -0.74
N CYS A 452 5.59 -5.46 -1.74
CA CYS A 452 4.49 -6.08 -2.49
C CYS A 452 3.61 -6.96 -1.61
N GLY A 453 2.32 -6.62 -1.52
CA GLY A 453 1.30 -7.58 -1.15
C GLY A 453 1.23 -8.21 0.25
N PRO A 454 1.85 -7.73 1.34
CA PRO A 454 1.64 -8.33 2.67
C PRO A 454 0.15 -8.38 3.04
N LEU A 455 -0.66 -7.43 2.57
CA LEU A 455 -2.10 -7.39 2.77
C LEU A 455 -2.90 -7.76 1.50
N GLN A 456 -2.31 -8.60 0.64
CA GLN A 456 -2.96 -9.15 -0.55
C GLN A 456 -4.27 -9.86 -0.20
N ASP A 457 -5.29 -9.58 -1.01
CA ASP A 457 -6.59 -10.21 -0.87
C ASP A 457 -6.73 -11.40 -1.84
N ASP A 458 -6.10 -12.51 -1.46
CA ASP A 458 -6.22 -13.78 -2.18
C ASP A 458 -7.43 -14.56 -1.65
N ALA A 459 -8.64 -14.11 -2.02
CA ALA A 459 -9.90 -14.67 -1.53
C ALA A 459 -10.03 -14.61 0.01
N GLY A 460 -9.68 -13.47 0.61
CA GLY A 460 -9.79 -13.23 2.05
C GLY A 460 -8.64 -13.77 2.90
N ALA A 461 -7.56 -14.25 2.27
CA ALA A 461 -6.44 -14.86 2.99
C ALA A 461 -5.79 -13.93 4.03
N TRP A 462 -5.81 -12.60 3.80
CA TRP A 462 -5.30 -11.60 4.75
C TRP A 462 -5.88 -11.77 6.17
N ARG A 463 -7.13 -12.25 6.29
CA ARG A 463 -7.85 -12.45 7.57
C ARG A 463 -7.18 -13.46 8.50
N TYR A 464 -6.37 -14.36 7.92
CA TYR A 464 -5.73 -15.45 8.65
C TYR A 464 -4.21 -15.29 8.72
N ARG A 465 -3.58 -14.78 7.66
CA ARG A 465 -2.12 -14.70 7.56
C ARG A 465 -1.55 -13.86 8.70
N TRP A 466 -2.02 -12.62 8.87
CA TRP A 466 -1.42 -11.73 9.87
C TRP A 466 -2.13 -11.73 11.22
N ALA A 467 -3.23 -12.48 11.39
CA ALA A 467 -4.00 -12.50 12.63
C ALA A 467 -3.17 -12.89 13.87
N GLY A 468 -2.23 -13.82 13.68
CA GLY A 468 -1.30 -14.28 14.73
C GLY A 468 -0.24 -13.24 15.12
N ALA A 469 0.05 -12.29 14.23
CA ALA A 469 1.05 -11.24 14.45
C ALA A 469 0.56 -10.13 15.40
N PHE A 470 -0.75 -10.03 15.67
CA PHE A 470 -1.29 -9.01 16.57
C PHE A 470 -1.33 -9.49 18.02
N ASP A 471 -0.25 -9.32 18.78
CA ASP A 471 -0.18 -9.63 20.23
C ASP A 471 0.03 -8.36 21.07
N GLY A 472 -0.65 -7.30 20.63
CA GLY A 472 -0.54 -5.92 21.13
C GLY A 472 -0.39 -4.92 19.99
N LEU A 473 0.07 -5.35 18.81
CA LEU A 473 0.16 -4.51 17.61
C LEU A 473 -1.15 -3.74 17.35
N HIS A 474 -1.03 -2.45 17.09
CA HIS A 474 -2.17 -1.59 16.76
C HIS A 474 -2.52 -1.66 15.28
N LEU A 475 -1.53 -1.45 14.40
CA LEU A 475 -1.74 -1.36 12.95
C LEU A 475 -0.63 -2.08 12.17
N LEU A 476 -1.05 -2.84 11.16
CA LEU A 476 -0.20 -3.31 10.07
C LEU A 476 -0.54 -2.52 8.81
N LEU A 477 0.41 -1.73 8.32
CA LEU A 477 0.26 -0.88 7.14
C LEU A 477 1.08 -1.46 5.98
N GLY A 478 0.48 -1.61 4.81
CA GLY A 478 1.19 -2.16 3.66
C GLY A 478 0.42 -2.05 2.34
N TYR A 479 0.80 -2.87 1.38
CA TYR A 479 0.11 -2.97 0.09
C TYR A 479 -0.66 -4.28 -0.04
N ALA A 480 -1.74 -4.24 -0.82
CA ALA A 480 -2.55 -5.39 -1.20
C ALA A 480 -2.26 -5.89 -2.63
N THR A 481 -1.32 -5.27 -3.31
CA THR A 481 -0.85 -5.61 -4.66
C THR A 481 0.66 -5.42 -4.73
N GLU A 482 1.24 -5.71 -5.90
CA GLU A 482 2.59 -5.24 -6.23
C GLU A 482 2.66 -3.71 -6.16
N SER A 483 3.74 -3.19 -5.56
CA SER A 483 4.07 -1.76 -5.49
C SER A 483 5.37 -1.46 -6.24
N PHE A 484 5.69 -0.19 -6.44
CA PHE A 484 6.86 0.25 -7.20
C PHE A 484 7.98 0.70 -6.27
N ASP A 485 9.25 0.41 -6.59
CA ASP A 485 10.41 0.90 -5.83
C ASP A 485 10.59 2.42 -6.01
N ASP A 486 10.52 3.17 -4.92
CA ASP A 486 10.58 4.63 -4.92
C ASP A 486 11.48 5.18 -3.80
N THR A 487 11.77 6.48 -3.85
CA THR A 487 12.70 7.16 -2.92
C THR A 487 12.02 8.08 -1.91
N THR A 488 10.69 8.21 -1.96
CA THR A 488 9.97 9.34 -1.33
C THR A 488 8.91 8.93 -0.33
N GLU A 489 8.41 7.69 -0.42
CA GLU A 489 7.33 7.15 0.39
C GLU A 489 7.56 7.34 1.90
N GLY A 490 8.68 6.89 2.43
CA GLY A 490 9.04 7.00 3.84
C GLY A 490 9.14 8.44 4.33
N ALA A 491 9.77 9.33 3.53
CA ALA A 491 9.86 10.76 3.87
C ALA A 491 8.49 11.44 3.89
N ALA A 492 7.62 11.07 2.95
CA ALA A 492 6.28 11.63 2.83
C ALA A 492 5.35 11.09 3.92
N PHE A 493 5.47 9.80 4.28
CA PHE A 493 4.77 9.18 5.40
C PHE A 493 5.13 9.84 6.73
N ALA A 494 6.43 9.87 7.08
CA ALA A 494 6.89 10.50 8.33
C ALA A 494 6.55 11.99 8.39
N GLY A 495 6.63 12.71 7.26
CA GLY A 495 6.25 14.12 7.19
C GLY A 495 4.78 14.38 7.54
N ARG A 496 3.87 13.44 7.26
CA ARG A 496 2.44 13.55 7.62
C ARG A 496 2.17 13.21 9.08
N LEU A 497 2.90 12.23 9.62
CA LEU A 497 2.78 11.85 11.03
C LEU A 497 3.24 12.97 11.95
N LEU A 498 4.34 13.63 11.58
CA LEU A 498 5.07 14.58 12.44
C LEU A 498 4.76 16.05 12.13
N ASP A 499 3.72 16.33 11.35
CA ASP A 499 3.27 17.70 11.10
C ASP A 499 2.61 18.26 12.37
N GLU A 500 3.35 19.03 13.17
CA GLU A 500 2.86 19.59 14.44
C GLU A 500 1.62 20.49 14.28
N ALA A 501 1.44 21.13 13.12
CA ALA A 501 0.30 22.00 12.88
C ALA A 501 -0.96 21.18 12.59
N SER A 502 -0.79 20.02 11.95
CA SER A 502 -1.85 19.10 11.64
C SER A 502 -1.26 17.69 11.52
N PRO A 503 -1.17 16.91 12.60
CA PRO A 503 -0.63 15.55 12.54
C PRO A 503 -1.66 14.55 12.05
N ALA A 504 -1.31 13.71 11.08
CA ALA A 504 -2.24 12.75 10.50
C ALA A 504 -2.27 11.44 11.30
N PRO A 505 -3.45 10.80 11.48
CA PRO A 505 -3.52 9.42 11.94
C PRO A 505 -2.72 8.50 11.01
N LEU A 506 -2.10 7.45 11.55
CA LEU A 506 -1.19 6.59 10.79
C LEU A 506 -1.82 6.00 9.53
N ARG A 507 -3.07 5.53 9.63
CA ARG A 507 -3.81 4.97 8.49
C ARG A 507 -3.95 5.98 7.35
N GLN A 508 -4.26 7.24 7.67
CA GLN A 508 -4.48 8.29 6.69
C GLN A 508 -3.14 8.77 6.12
N ALA A 509 -2.10 8.85 6.96
CA ALA A 509 -0.74 9.15 6.51
C ALA A 509 -0.25 8.11 5.50
N TRP A 510 -0.47 6.82 5.76
CA TRP A 510 -0.11 5.74 4.83
C TRP A 510 -0.92 5.80 3.54
N ALA A 511 -2.26 5.83 3.63
CA ALA A 511 -3.14 5.86 2.46
C ALA A 511 -2.84 7.06 1.54
N THR A 512 -2.72 8.26 2.12
CA THR A 512 -2.40 9.48 1.36
C THR A 512 -1.00 9.42 0.75
N THR A 513 -0.03 8.84 1.45
CA THR A 513 1.34 8.66 0.93
C THR A 513 1.35 7.71 -0.25
N ALA A 514 0.69 6.54 -0.13
CA ALA A 514 0.58 5.58 -1.21
C ALA A 514 -0.11 6.21 -2.44
N ILE A 515 -1.22 6.95 -2.22
CA ILE A 515 -1.93 7.70 -3.26
C ILE A 515 -1.01 8.69 -3.97
N GLU A 516 -0.13 9.38 -3.27
CA GLU A 516 0.74 10.38 -3.91
C GLU A 516 1.95 9.78 -4.60
N VAL A 517 2.54 8.73 -4.04
CA VAL A 517 3.88 8.25 -4.44
C VAL A 517 3.83 7.09 -5.43
N GLN A 518 2.86 6.17 -5.30
CA GLN A 518 2.78 5.03 -6.21
C GLN A 518 2.35 5.49 -7.60
N PRO A 519 3.02 5.08 -8.69
CA PRO A 519 2.82 5.67 -10.01
C PRO A 519 1.54 5.23 -10.73
N ASP A 520 0.94 4.12 -10.31
CA ASP A 520 -0.15 3.46 -11.03
C ASP A 520 -1.38 3.28 -10.12
N ASP A 521 -2.57 3.64 -10.61
CA ASP A 521 -3.83 3.52 -9.88
C ASP A 521 -4.32 2.06 -9.72
N GLN A 522 -3.57 1.11 -10.29
CA GLN A 522 -3.72 -0.32 -10.02
C GLN A 522 -3.06 -0.76 -8.71
N VAL A 523 -2.18 0.05 -8.11
CA VAL A 523 -1.63 -0.26 -6.79
C VAL A 523 -2.71 -0.05 -5.72
N ILE A 524 -2.87 -1.01 -4.81
CA ILE A 524 -3.84 -0.95 -3.71
C ILE A 524 -3.07 -0.87 -2.39
N TYR A 525 -3.24 0.22 -1.64
CA TYR A 525 -2.78 0.27 -0.26
C TYR A 525 -3.77 -0.46 0.65
N ALA A 526 -3.29 -0.93 1.79
CA ALA A 526 -4.14 -1.47 2.83
C ALA A 526 -3.60 -1.18 4.24
N VAL A 527 -4.51 -1.15 5.20
CA VAL A 527 -4.24 -1.05 6.63
C VAL A 527 -5.11 -2.07 7.33
N MET A 528 -4.50 -2.88 8.19
CA MET A 528 -5.17 -3.87 9.02
C MET A 528 -5.01 -3.48 10.49
N GLY A 529 -6.06 -3.70 11.28
CA GLY A 529 -6.04 -3.51 12.72
C GLY A 529 -7.00 -4.45 13.44
N VAL A 530 -7.13 -4.28 14.75
CA VAL A 530 -7.95 -5.11 15.63
C VAL A 530 -9.18 -4.36 16.14
N TYR A 531 -10.25 -5.09 16.45
CA TYR A 531 -11.38 -4.56 17.22
C TYR A 531 -11.56 -5.34 18.53
N GLY A 532 -12.04 -4.62 19.55
CA GLY A 532 -12.26 -5.17 20.90
C GLY A 532 -13.73 -5.44 21.23
N PRO A 533 -14.03 -5.70 22.51
CA PRO A 533 -15.40 -5.85 23.02
C PRO A 533 -16.32 -4.73 22.55
N ASP A 534 -17.59 -5.08 22.32
CA ASP A 534 -18.62 -4.16 21.84
C ASP A 534 -18.29 -3.45 20.52
N TRP A 535 -17.41 -4.05 19.69
CA TRP A 535 -16.93 -3.53 18.42
C TRP A 535 -16.06 -2.27 18.53
N THR A 536 -15.43 -2.02 19.69
CA THR A 536 -14.59 -0.83 19.88
C THR A 536 -13.38 -0.83 18.94
N LEU A 537 -13.03 0.36 18.43
CA LEU A 537 -11.89 0.60 17.53
C LEU A 537 -10.83 1.50 18.18
N PRO A 538 -10.17 1.05 19.27
CA PRO A 538 -9.26 1.89 20.04
C PRO A 538 -8.11 2.48 19.21
N ASN A 539 -7.58 1.71 18.25
CA ASN A 539 -6.36 2.07 17.51
C ASN A 539 -6.63 2.63 16.11
N TYR A 540 -7.90 2.83 15.74
CA TYR A 540 -8.28 3.24 14.39
C TYR A 540 -7.86 4.66 14.03
N GLU A 541 -7.81 5.56 15.00
CA GLU A 541 -7.33 6.95 14.86
C GLU A 541 -5.99 7.18 15.56
N ASP A 542 -5.15 6.13 15.66
CA ASP A 542 -3.83 6.25 16.25
C ASP A 542 -2.98 7.31 15.55
N HIS A 543 -2.32 8.12 16.36
CA HIS A 543 -1.27 9.05 15.95
C HIS A 543 0.08 8.55 16.42
N PHE A 544 1.17 9.04 15.82
CA PHE A 544 2.48 8.79 16.39
C PHE A 544 2.56 9.43 17.79
N TRP A 545 3.27 8.81 18.73
CA TRP A 545 3.38 9.31 20.10
C TRP A 545 3.77 10.79 20.17
N GLY A 546 3.00 11.57 20.93
CA GLY A 546 3.16 13.01 21.06
C GLY A 546 2.46 13.85 19.99
N MET A 547 1.91 13.22 18.94
CA MET A 547 1.21 13.88 17.84
C MET A 547 -0.32 13.75 17.93
N GLY A 548 -0.84 12.95 18.86
CA GLY A 548 -2.27 12.79 19.07
C GLY A 548 -2.58 11.61 19.99
N PRO A 549 -3.86 11.19 20.07
CA PRO A 549 -4.25 10.01 20.84
C PRO A 549 -3.62 8.73 20.30
N VAL A 550 -3.27 7.83 21.21
CA VAL A 550 -2.83 6.46 20.93
C VAL A 550 -3.73 5.52 21.73
N GLY A 551 -4.31 4.52 21.08
CA GLY A 551 -5.15 3.52 21.72
C GLY A 551 -4.34 2.56 22.62
N PRO A 552 -5.00 1.77 23.48
CA PRO A 552 -4.35 0.66 24.17
C PRO A 552 -4.09 -0.52 23.24
N ASP A 553 -3.10 -1.31 23.59
CA ASP A 553 -2.79 -2.59 22.99
C ASP A 553 -3.82 -3.64 23.42
N LEU A 554 -4.39 -4.31 22.42
CA LEU A 554 -5.41 -5.33 22.61
C LEU A 554 -4.79 -6.73 22.55
N ARG A 555 -4.87 -7.47 23.65
CA ARG A 555 -4.25 -8.79 23.79
C ARG A 555 -5.24 -9.87 24.16
N GLY A 556 -4.92 -11.12 23.82
CA GLY A 556 -5.67 -12.31 24.23
C GLY A 556 -7.18 -12.16 24.03
N ALA A 557 -7.94 -12.20 25.13
CA ALA A 557 -9.41 -12.13 25.10
C ALA A 557 -9.99 -10.73 24.79
N GLU A 558 -9.17 -9.68 24.80
CA GLU A 558 -9.58 -8.32 24.43
C GLU A 558 -9.60 -8.12 22.90
N LYS A 559 -8.95 -9.00 22.15
CA LYS A 559 -9.00 -9.03 20.68
C LYS A 559 -10.14 -9.92 20.24
N LEU A 560 -11.16 -9.38 19.56
CA LEU A 560 -12.33 -10.13 19.10
C LEU A 560 -12.38 -10.37 17.59
N GLY A 561 -11.45 -9.77 16.84
CA GLY A 561 -11.32 -9.93 15.40
C GLY A 561 -10.52 -8.79 14.79
N PHE A 562 -10.60 -8.69 13.47
CA PHE A 562 -9.79 -7.80 12.66
C PHE A 562 -10.64 -6.94 11.74
N TRP A 563 -10.08 -5.80 11.36
CA TRP A 563 -10.61 -4.97 10.29
C TRP A 563 -9.50 -4.64 9.29
N ARG A 564 -9.90 -4.35 8.06
CA ARG A 564 -9.02 -3.89 6.99
C ARG A 564 -9.66 -2.75 6.22
N ILE A 565 -8.89 -1.70 5.95
CA ILE A 565 -9.21 -0.68 4.95
C ILE A 565 -8.26 -0.87 3.77
N SER A 566 -8.79 -0.87 2.56
CA SER A 566 -7.97 -0.85 1.34
C SER A 566 -8.52 0.12 0.30
N GLY A 567 -7.67 0.61 -0.59
CA GLY A 567 -8.09 1.50 -1.67
C GLY A 567 -7.04 1.62 -2.75
N LYS A 568 -7.47 1.96 -3.97
CA LYS A 568 -6.55 2.25 -5.09
C LYS A 568 -5.75 3.50 -4.80
N THR A 569 -4.51 3.57 -5.30
CA THR A 569 -3.68 4.79 -5.18
C THR A 569 -4.10 5.87 -6.17
#